data_AF-A0A243QGP8-F1
#
_entry.id   AF-A0A243QGP8-F1
#
_cell.length_a   1.000
_cell.length_b   1.000
_cell.length_c   1.000
_cell.angle_alpha   90.00
_cell.angle_beta   90.00
_cell.angle_gamma   90.00
#
_symmetry.space_group_name_H-M   'P 1'
#
loop_
_entity.id
_entity.type
_entity.pdbx_description
1 polymer ?
#
loop_
_entity_poly.entity_id
_entity_poly.type
_entity_poly.pdbx_seq_one_letter_code
_entity_poly.pdbx_strand_id
1 'polypeptide(L)'
;FLPAFDNAILGYHDRGRIIDEAHRGLSVEGARVVLVDGRVAATWTVEADTVLVTPLRRFSRAERGSVAEEGRALASFLSGDESDRVRIAASSS
;
A
#
# COMPACT_ATOMS: atom_id res chain seq x y z
N PHE A 1 0.05 3.60 3.33
CA PHE A 1 0.15 2.45 2.41
C PHE A 1 1.39 1.66 2.75
N LEU A 2 1.30 0.33 2.81
CA LEU A 2 2.45 -0.54 3.04
C LEU A 2 2.71 -1.39 1.78
N PRO A 3 3.97 -1.51 1.33
CA PRO A 3 4.33 -2.36 0.20
C PRO A 3 4.04 -3.83 0.54
N ALA A 4 4.18 -4.69 -0.48
CA ALA A 4 4.13 -6.13 -0.27
C ALA A 4 5.15 -6.48 0.80
N PHE A 5 4.74 -7.27 1.79
CA PHE A 5 5.73 -7.98 2.59
C PHE A 5 6.37 -9.02 1.66
N ASP A 6 7.57 -8.70 1.18
CA ASP A 6 8.40 -9.62 0.43
C ASP A 6 9.60 -10.04 1.29
N ASN A 7 9.95 -11.32 1.22
CA ASN A 7 11.13 -11.92 1.85
C ASN A 7 12.45 -11.42 1.20
N ALA A 8 12.40 -10.41 0.33
CA ALA A 8 13.52 -9.78 -0.34
C ALA A 8 14.48 -8.99 0.60
N ILE A 9 14.38 -9.16 1.91
CA ILE A 9 15.45 -8.82 2.88
C ILE A 9 16.57 -9.89 2.90
N LEU A 10 16.55 -10.92 2.04
CA LEU A 10 17.71 -11.83 1.87
C LEU A 10 18.55 -11.59 0.61
N GLY A 11 18.19 -10.60 -0.21
CA GLY A 11 18.90 -10.27 -1.46
C GLY A 11 19.60 -8.93 -1.42
N TYR A 12 20.25 -8.56 -0.31
CA TYR A 12 21.13 -7.39 -0.29
C TYR A 12 22.45 -7.70 -1.02
N HIS A 13 22.46 -7.48 -2.33
CA HIS A 13 23.65 -7.09 -3.08
C HIS A 13 23.16 -6.02 -4.05
N ASP A 14 23.38 -4.72 -3.91
CA ASP A 14 24.46 -3.93 -3.28
C ASP A 14 23.95 -2.46 -3.38
N ARG A 15 23.68 -1.66 -2.33
CA ARG A 15 24.58 -0.91 -1.43
C ARG A 15 23.75 -0.22 -0.32
N GLY A 16 24.37 -0.06 0.87
CA GLY A 16 23.82 0.29 2.21
C GLY A 16 22.66 1.31 2.27
N ARG A 17 21.76 1.26 3.25
CA ARG A 17 21.93 1.00 4.68
C ARG A 17 20.50 0.94 5.26
N ILE A 18 20.30 0.33 6.44
CA ILE A 18 19.08 0.38 7.28
C ILE A 18 18.04 -0.71 6.94
N ILE A 19 18.06 -1.86 7.62
CA ILE A 19 16.88 -2.46 8.29
C ILE A 19 17.41 -3.36 9.44
N ASP A 20 17.34 -2.85 10.65
CA ASP A 20 17.65 -3.55 11.90
C ASP A 20 16.38 -4.28 12.42
N GLU A 21 16.41 -5.61 12.33
CA GLU A 21 16.07 -6.57 13.40
C GLU A 21 14.68 -6.60 14.11
N ALA A 22 13.57 -6.06 13.56
CA ALA A 22 12.29 -6.05 14.33
C ALA A 22 11.02 -6.76 13.77
N HIS A 23 10.94 -7.31 12.55
CA HIS A 23 9.61 -7.73 12.01
C HIS A 23 9.55 -9.08 11.25
N ARG A 24 10.20 -10.13 11.77
CA ARG A 24 10.20 -11.50 11.21
C ARG A 24 8.84 -12.24 11.33
N GLY A 25 7.82 -11.89 10.54
CA GLY A 25 6.59 -12.70 10.54
C GLY A 25 5.48 -12.49 9.51
N LEU A 26 5.59 -11.56 8.54
CA LEU A 26 4.46 -11.22 7.65
C LEU A 26 4.62 -11.65 6.18
N SER A 27 5.50 -12.62 5.89
CA SER A 27 5.87 -12.95 4.51
C SER A 27 5.34 -14.31 4.06
N VAL A 28 4.13 -14.36 3.47
CA VAL A 28 3.62 -15.57 2.77
C VAL A 28 2.85 -15.29 1.46
N GLU A 29 2.30 -14.10 1.18
CA GLU A 29 1.54 -13.84 -0.09
C GLU A 29 1.87 -12.52 -0.83
N GLY A 30 2.87 -11.73 -0.40
CA GLY A 30 3.17 -10.45 -1.07
C GLY A 30 2.03 -9.42 -0.99
N ALA A 31 1.11 -9.59 -0.04
CA ALA A 31 -0.05 -8.71 0.11
C ALA A 31 0.38 -7.29 0.51
N ARG A 32 -0.06 -6.32 -0.30
CA ARG A 32 0.05 -4.87 -0.09
C ARG A 32 -1.17 -4.38 0.67
N VAL A 33 -0.96 -3.65 1.76
CA VAL A 33 -2.06 -3.24 2.67
C VAL A 33 -2.13 -1.74 2.90
N VAL A 34 -3.32 -1.26 3.21
CA VAL A 34 -3.58 0.08 3.74
C VAL A 34 -3.94 -0.05 5.21
N LEU A 35 -3.26 0.73 6.05
CA LEU A 35 -3.60 0.87 7.46
C LEU A 35 -4.46 2.12 7.67
N VAL A 36 -5.49 1.99 8.50
CA VAL A 36 -6.26 3.11 9.05
C VAL A 36 -6.26 2.92 10.56
N ASP A 37 -5.86 3.96 11.31
CA ASP A 37 -5.68 3.92 12.76
C ASP A 37 -4.86 2.71 13.24
N GLY A 38 -3.80 2.38 12.49
CA GLY A 38 -2.89 1.27 12.79
C GLY A 38 -3.43 -0.13 12.48
N ARG A 39 -4.61 -0.26 11.85
CA ARG A 39 -5.23 -1.55 11.52
C ARG A 39 -5.37 -1.73 10.01
N VAL A 40 -5.16 -2.95 9.53
CA VAL A 40 -5.37 -3.30 8.12
C VAL A 40 -6.84 -3.04 7.75
N ALA A 41 -7.05 -2.18 6.77
CA ALA A 41 -8.37 -1.69 6.39
C ALA A 41 -8.67 -1.90 4.90
N ALA A 42 -7.65 -2.07 4.05
CA ALA A 42 -7.76 -2.41 2.63
C ALA A 42 -6.52 -3.17 2.14
N THR A 43 -6.64 -3.82 0.99
CA THR A 43 -5.50 -4.18 0.13
C THR A 43 -5.35 -3.15 -0.99
N TRP A 44 -4.18 -3.11 -1.63
CA TRP A 44 -3.98 -2.28 -2.80
C TRP A 44 -3.06 -2.90 -3.85
N THR A 45 -3.21 -2.47 -5.11
CA THR A 45 -2.35 -2.84 -6.23
C THR A 45 -2.19 -1.65 -7.19
N VAL A 46 -1.41 -1.80 -8.25
CA VAL A 46 -1.26 -0.81 -9.32
C VAL A 46 -1.60 -1.44 -10.66
N GLU A 47 -2.47 -0.78 -11.42
CA GLU A 47 -2.80 -1.14 -12.80
C GLU A 47 -2.84 0.14 -13.65
N ALA A 48 -2.11 0.15 -14.78
CA ALA A 48 -2.06 1.29 -15.70
C ALA A 48 -1.90 2.65 -14.97
N ASP A 49 -0.85 2.74 -14.16
CA ASP A 49 -0.48 3.93 -13.36
C ASP A 49 -1.60 4.44 -12.42
N THR A 50 -2.51 3.55 -12.05
CA THR A 50 -3.61 3.83 -11.12
C THR A 50 -3.46 2.95 -9.88
N VAL A 51 -3.44 3.57 -8.70
CA VAL A 51 -3.50 2.85 -7.42
C VAL A 51 -4.93 2.38 -7.20
N LEU A 52 -5.12 1.06 -7.14
CA LEU A 52 -6.41 0.44 -6.85
C LEU A 52 -6.43 0.03 -5.38
N VAL A 53 -7.44 0.49 -4.64
CA VAL A 53 -7.65 0.17 -3.23
C VAL A 53 -8.94 -0.63 -3.08
N THR A 54 -8.84 -1.79 -2.44
CA THR A 54 -9.96 -2.69 -2.16
C THR A 54 -10.22 -2.72 -0.66
N PRO A 55 -11.22 -1.98 -0.15
CA PRO A 55 -11.54 -1.96 1.27
C PRO A 55 -11.96 -3.34 1.79
N LEU A 56 -11.42 -3.75 2.95
CA LEU A 56 -11.85 -4.97 3.67
C LEU A 56 -13.05 -4.71 4.59
N ARG A 57 -13.40 -3.44 4.78
CA ARG A 57 -14.58 -2.98 5.53
C ARG A 57 -15.11 -1.71 4.90
N ARG A 58 -16.28 -1.26 5.36
CA ARG A 58 -16.80 0.07 5.02
C ARG A 58 -15.88 1.16 5.58
N PHE A 59 -15.49 2.09 4.72
CA PHE A 59 -14.82 3.33 5.13
C PHE A 59 -15.84 4.40 5.48
N SER A 60 -15.54 5.18 6.52
CA SER A 60 -16.15 6.46 6.76
C SER A 60 -15.75 7.44 5.65
N ARG A 61 -16.46 8.57 5.57
CA ARG A 61 -16.11 9.65 4.63
C ARG A 61 -14.70 10.18 4.86
N ALA A 62 -14.30 10.32 6.12
CA ALA A 62 -12.97 10.81 6.50
C ALA A 62 -11.89 9.83 6.07
N GLU A 63 -12.06 8.54 6.40
CA GLU A 63 -11.13 7.47 6.03
C GLU A 63 -10.95 7.39 4.51
N ARG A 64 -12.06 7.47 3.75
CA ARG A 64 -12.00 7.46 2.29
C ARG A 64 -11.26 8.69 1.73
N GLY A 65 -11.39 9.84 2.38
CA GLY A 65 -10.66 11.06 2.03
C GLY A 65 -9.15 10.88 2.22
N SER A 66 -8.74 10.50 3.42
CA SER A 66 -7.33 10.28 3.76
C SER A 66 -6.68 9.19 2.91
N VAL A 67 -7.37 8.06 2.70
CA VAL A 67 -6.85 6.98 1.85
C VAL A 67 -6.72 7.43 0.39
N ALA A 68 -7.64 8.26 -0.11
CA ALA A 68 -7.53 8.79 -1.45
C ALA A 68 -6.34 9.74 -1.58
N GLU A 69 -6.14 10.67 -0.64
CA GLU A 69 -5.02 11.61 -0.64
C GLU A 69 -3.66 10.89 -0.67
N GLU A 70 -3.44 9.99 0.29
CA GLU A 70 -2.25 9.17 0.37
C GLU A 70 -2.05 8.28 -0.87
N GLY A 71 -3.16 7.76 -1.43
CA GLY A 71 -3.13 6.96 -2.65
C GLY A 71 -2.72 7.74 -3.90
N ARG A 72 -3.07 9.03 -3.99
CA ARG A 72 -2.63 9.91 -5.09
C ARG A 72 -1.14 10.20 -5.00
N ALA A 73 -0.65 10.53 -3.79
CA ALA A 73 0.77 10.75 -3.56
C ALA A 73 1.60 9.51 -3.94
N LEU A 74 1.10 8.32 -3.60
CA LEU A 74 1.72 7.06 -3.99
C LEU A 74 1.68 6.83 -5.51
N ALA A 75 0.56 7.11 -6.19
CA ALA A 75 0.46 6.98 -7.64
C ALA A 75 1.47 7.90 -8.36
N SER A 76 1.59 9.16 -7.91
CA SER A 76 2.53 10.13 -8.46
C SER A 76 3.96 9.60 -8.32
N PHE A 77 4.33 9.17 -7.12
CA PHE A 77 5.65 8.61 -6.86
C PHE A 77 5.98 7.39 -7.74
N LEU A 78 5.05 6.45 -7.89
CA LEU A 78 5.28 5.21 -8.65
C LEU A 78 5.33 5.44 -10.17
N SER A 79 4.66 6.49 -10.66
CA SER A 79 4.64 6.84 -12.09
C SER A 79 5.71 7.86 -12.49
N GLY A 80 6.51 8.38 -11.53
CA GLY A 80 7.46 9.46 -11.82
C GLY A 80 6.78 10.81 -12.09
N ASP A 81 5.71 11.09 -11.36
CA ASP A 81 4.85 12.28 -11.44
C ASP A 81 3.97 12.39 -12.69
N GLU A 82 3.81 11.31 -13.45
CA GLU A 82 2.98 11.24 -14.66
C GLU A 82 1.49 10.95 -14.37
N SER A 83 1.15 10.36 -13.22
CA SER A 83 -0.22 10.01 -12.84
C SER A 83 -0.42 10.04 -11.33
N ASP A 84 -1.49 10.68 -10.86
CA ASP A 84 -1.91 10.68 -9.45
C ASP A 84 -3.17 9.81 -9.23
N ARG A 85 -3.54 8.96 -10.19
CA ARG A 85 -4.85 8.32 -10.20
C ARG A 85 -4.99 7.29 -9.08
N VAL A 86 -6.09 7.42 -8.33
CA VAL A 86 -6.51 6.45 -7.30
C VAL A 86 -7.96 6.03 -7.51
N ARG A 87 -8.24 4.73 -7.34
CA ARG A 87 -9.61 4.20 -7.31
C ARG A 87 -9.82 3.40 -6.04
N ILE A 88 -10.87 3.74 -5.29
CA ILE A 88 -11.28 3.02 -4.09
C ILE A 88 -12.58 2.30 -4.40
N ALA A 89 -12.55 0.97 -4.40
CA ALA A 89 -13.73 0.13 -4.62
C ALA A 89 -14.82 0.39 -3.58
N ALA A 90 -16.07 0.07 -3.92
CA ALA A 90 -17.11 -0.05 -2.90
C ALA A 90 -16.79 -1.26 -2.01
N SER A 91 -16.98 -1.13 -0.70
CA SER A 91 -16.79 -2.25 0.21
C SER A 91 -17.81 -3.34 -0.12
N SER A 92 -17.33 -4.57 -0.39
CA SER A 92 -18.19 -5.74 -0.48
C SER A 92 -18.83 -5.97 0.89
N SER A 93 -20.16 -6.12 0.92
CA SER A 93 -20.92 -6.46 2.14
C SER A 93 -20.78 -7.94 2.49
#